data_AF-A0A0F9PPS7-F1
#
_entry.id   AF-A0A0F9PPS7-F1
#
_cell.length_a   1.000
_cell.length_b   1.000
_cell.length_c   1.000
_cell.angle_alpha   90.00
_cell.angle_beta   90.00
_cell.angle_gamma   90.00
#
_symmetry.space_group_name_H-M   'P 1'
#
loop_
_entity.id
_entity.type
_entity.pdbx_description
1 polymer ?
#
loop_
_entity_poly.entity_id
_entity_poly.type
_entity_poly.pdbx_seq_one_letter_code
_entity_poly.pdbx_strand_id
1 'polypeptide(L)'
;MTESQWYSPNVVTRYTREQVKWLIPLLPSIRVGIYPRDPKETGYVDGGGKPTFKPGAKFEMIVGIATDLDMRIEKVGADALMMEFLYAFEPADENFIIEHMAQCLNLSTKEVAQRIRNALYYVSGADRKTTSYADYVKGGHKYLRLA
;
A
#
# COMPACT_ATOMS: atom_id res chain seq x y z
N MET A 1 -2.69 -11.63 14.68
CA MET A 1 -3.00 -10.36 15.37
C MET A 1 -1.70 -9.72 15.82
N THR A 2 -1.12 -8.87 14.99
CA THR A 2 -0.39 -7.69 15.48
C THR A 2 -1.42 -6.57 15.51
N GLU A 3 -1.42 -5.73 16.55
CA GLU A 3 -2.35 -4.60 16.71
C GLU A 3 -2.65 -3.93 15.38
N SER A 4 -3.93 -3.66 15.09
CA SER A 4 -4.35 -2.95 13.87
C SER A 4 -3.58 -1.63 13.78
N GLN A 5 -2.50 -1.63 12.99
CA GLN A 5 -1.56 -0.53 12.98
C GLN A 5 -2.19 0.59 12.16
N TRP A 6 -2.95 1.44 12.83
CA TRP A 6 -3.53 2.62 12.21
C TRP A 6 -2.42 3.64 11.95
N TYR A 7 -2.31 4.10 10.70
CA TYR A 7 -1.37 5.15 10.32
C TYR A 7 -2.11 6.46 10.14
N SER A 8 -1.67 7.52 10.80
CA SER A 8 -2.21 8.87 10.58
C SER A 8 -1.83 9.38 9.18
N PRO A 9 -2.71 10.12 8.48
CA PRO A 9 -2.38 10.72 7.18
C PRO A 9 -1.08 11.55 7.20
N ASN A 10 -0.82 12.25 8.31
CA ASN A 10 0.38 13.07 8.48
C ASN A 10 1.68 12.27 8.57
N VAL A 11 1.61 10.97 8.88
CA VAL A 11 2.76 10.07 9.02
C VAL A 11 3.07 9.37 7.70
N VAL A 12 2.11 9.31 6.77
CA VAL A 12 2.26 8.74 5.43
C VAL A 12 2.96 9.75 4.51
N THR A 13 4.21 10.07 4.83
CA THR A 13 5.06 10.97 4.02
C THR A 13 6.05 10.19 3.16
N ARG A 14 6.44 8.99 3.62
CA ARG A 14 7.29 8.04 2.90
C ARG A 14 6.70 6.66 3.10
N TYR A 15 5.97 6.17 2.10
CA TYR A 15 5.29 4.88 2.17
C TYR A 15 6.27 3.76 2.54
N THR A 16 6.08 3.14 3.71
CA THR A 16 6.70 1.85 4.00
C THR A 16 5.89 0.74 3.35
N ARG A 17 6.48 -0.45 3.20
CA ARG A 17 5.77 -1.62 2.65
C ARG A 17 4.53 -1.96 3.47
N GLU A 18 4.64 -1.91 4.80
CA GLU A 18 3.49 -2.16 5.70
C GLU A 18 2.41 -1.10 5.56
N GLN A 19 2.80 0.18 5.40
CA GLN A 19 1.84 1.24 5.10
C GLN A 19 1.13 1.02 3.78
N VAL A 20 1.84 0.59 2.73
CA VAL A 20 1.20 0.27 1.44
C VAL A 20 0.23 -0.89 1.62
N LYS A 21 0.65 -2.00 2.22
CA LYS A 21 -0.24 -3.15 2.47
C LYS A 21 -1.52 -2.76 3.22
N TRP A 22 -1.40 -1.91 4.23
CA TRP A 22 -2.55 -1.40 4.98
C TRP A 22 -3.43 -0.44 4.17
N LEU A 23 -2.82 0.40 3.30
CA LEU A 23 -3.56 1.36 2.49
C LEU A 23 -4.30 0.73 1.30
N ILE A 24 -3.77 -0.34 0.69
CA ILE A 24 -4.39 -1.00 -0.48
C ILE A 24 -5.88 -1.32 -0.28
N PRO A 25 -6.31 -2.06 0.76
CA PRO A 25 -7.72 -2.37 0.95
C PRO A 25 -8.58 -1.12 1.24
N LEU A 26 -7.96 -0.03 1.70
CA LEU A 26 -8.62 1.23 2.02
C LEU A 26 -8.71 2.19 0.82
N LEU A 27 -7.94 1.96 -0.26
CA LEU A 27 -7.86 2.85 -1.42
C LEU A 27 -9.24 3.26 -1.97
N PRO A 28 -10.25 2.37 -2.11
CA PRO A 28 -11.58 2.78 -2.58
C PRO A 28 -12.22 3.88 -1.72
N SER A 29 -12.02 3.82 -0.40
CA SER A 29 -12.54 4.84 0.53
C SER A 29 -11.70 6.12 0.50
N ILE A 30 -10.38 5.99 0.42
CA ILE A 30 -9.44 7.12 0.41
C ILE A 30 -9.62 7.94 -0.88
N ARG A 31 -9.92 7.30 -2.02
CA ARG A 31 -10.24 7.96 -3.31
C ARG A 31 -11.43 8.91 -3.21
N VAL A 32 -12.41 8.62 -2.34
CA VAL A 32 -13.56 9.51 -2.08
C VAL A 32 -13.34 10.44 -0.88
N GLY A 33 -12.11 10.51 -0.37
CA GLY A 33 -11.72 11.37 0.76
C GLY A 33 -12.08 10.81 2.14
N ILE A 34 -12.43 9.52 2.24
CA ILE A 34 -12.75 8.86 3.51
C ILE A 34 -11.51 8.11 4.01
N TYR A 35 -11.02 8.49 5.19
CA TYR A 35 -9.90 7.84 5.86
C TYR A 35 -10.38 7.10 7.12
N PRO A 36 -9.80 5.95 7.50
CA PRO A 36 -10.15 5.26 8.73
C PRO A 36 -9.96 6.16 9.96
N ARG A 37 -10.91 6.12 10.90
CA ARG A 37 -10.84 6.89 12.14
C ARG A 37 -9.72 6.39 13.04
N ASP A 38 -9.12 7.30 13.81
CA ASP A 38 -8.12 6.93 14.81
C ASP A 38 -8.77 6.05 15.89
N PRO A 39 -8.31 4.80 16.09
CA PRO A 39 -8.86 3.92 17.13
C PRO A 39 -8.70 4.50 18.55
N LYS A 40 -7.73 5.40 18.77
CA LYS A 40 -7.48 6.05 20.08
C LYS A 40 -8.46 7.18 20.41
N GLU A 41 -9.20 7.71 19.43
CA GLU A 41 -10.20 8.78 19.68
C GLU A 41 -11.55 8.24 20.17
N THR A 42 -11.68 6.94 20.46
CA THR A 42 -12.91 6.32 20.97
C THR A 42 -13.04 6.38 22.49
N GLY A 43 -12.84 7.56 23.08
CA GLY A 43 -13.09 7.80 24.50
C GLY A 43 -13.51 9.25 24.71
N TYR A 44 -14.70 9.47 25.27
CA TYR A 44 -15.22 10.76 25.69
C TYR A 44 -14.12 11.72 26.20
N VAL A 45 -14.04 12.92 25.61
CA VAL A 45 -13.29 14.04 26.21
C VAL A 45 -14.12 15.32 26.13
N ASP A 46 -14.87 15.57 27.21
CA ASP A 46 -14.99 16.94 27.73
C ASP A 46 -13.57 17.46 27.96
N GLY A 47 -13.10 18.32 27.07
CA GLY A 47 -11.71 18.76 27.09
C GLY A 47 -11.43 19.76 25.97
N GLY A 48 -11.72 21.03 26.25
CA GLY A 48 -11.61 22.14 25.31
C GLY A 48 -10.21 22.30 24.74
N GLY A 49 -10.12 22.12 23.42
CA GLY A 49 -8.91 22.36 22.64
C GLY A 49 -9.15 21.91 21.21
N LYS A 50 -9.99 22.62 20.46
CA LYS A 50 -10.24 22.33 19.04
C LYS A 50 -8.89 22.37 18.31
N PRO A 51 -8.42 21.28 17.69
CA PRO A 51 -7.31 21.37 16.76
C PRO A 51 -7.78 22.26 15.61
N THR A 52 -7.21 23.45 15.49
CA THR A 52 -7.53 24.42 14.42
C THR A 52 -6.89 23.96 13.10
N PHE A 53 -7.30 22.80 12.60
CA PHE A 53 -6.94 22.35 11.25
C PHE A 53 -8.08 22.73 10.29
N LYS A 54 -7.75 23.42 9.21
CA LYS A 54 -8.73 23.75 8.16
C LYS A 54 -9.26 22.44 7.56
N PRO A 55 -10.58 22.20 7.51
CA PRO A 55 -11.17 20.95 7.00
C PRO A 55 -10.68 20.55 5.60
N GLY A 56 -10.44 21.54 4.72
CA GLY A 56 -9.92 21.31 3.36
C GLY A 56 -8.55 20.64 3.32
N ALA A 57 -7.66 20.95 4.26
CA ALA A 57 -6.30 20.40 4.30
C ALA A 57 -6.28 18.89 4.59
N LYS A 58 -7.29 18.36 5.30
CA LYS A 58 -7.41 16.91 5.56
C LYS A 58 -7.88 16.18 4.30
N PHE A 59 -8.89 16.71 3.60
CA PHE A 59 -9.40 16.10 2.38
C PHE A 59 -8.33 16.08 1.27
N GLU A 60 -7.67 17.21 1.01
CA GLU A 60 -6.61 17.32 -0.01
C GLU A 60 -5.47 16.35 0.26
N MET A 61 -5.08 16.17 1.53
CA MET A 61 -4.04 15.23 1.91
C MET A 61 -4.45 13.77 1.65
N ILE A 62 -5.67 13.39 2.03
CA ILE A 62 -6.21 12.05 1.83
C ILE A 62 -6.28 11.72 0.33
N VAL A 63 -6.82 12.63 -0.48
CA VAL A 63 -6.87 12.47 -1.94
C VAL A 63 -5.48 12.49 -2.56
N GLY A 64 -4.54 13.24 -2.00
CA GLY A 64 -3.13 13.24 -2.41
C GLY A 64 -2.47 11.87 -2.18
N ILE A 65 -2.78 11.20 -1.08
CA ILE A 65 -2.31 9.83 -0.80
C ILE A 65 -2.84 8.85 -1.85
N ALA A 66 -4.16 8.88 -2.11
CA ALA A 66 -4.77 8.01 -3.13
C ALA A 66 -4.16 8.27 -4.51
N THR A 67 -4.08 9.54 -4.93
CA THR A 67 -3.54 9.92 -6.23
C THR A 67 -2.09 9.46 -6.42
N ASP A 68 -1.22 9.63 -5.43
CA ASP A 68 0.18 9.20 -5.55
C ASP A 68 0.31 7.67 -5.60
N LEU A 69 -0.47 6.94 -4.81
CA LEU A 69 -0.49 5.47 -4.89
C LEU A 69 -1.05 4.97 -6.22
N ASP A 70 -2.14 5.55 -6.71
CA ASP A 70 -2.74 5.23 -8.00
C ASP A 70 -1.75 5.45 -9.15
N MET A 71 -1.04 6.59 -9.16
CA MET A 71 0.00 6.87 -10.14
C MET A 71 1.16 5.87 -10.10
N ARG A 72 1.49 5.32 -8.93
CA ARG A 72 2.55 4.30 -8.79
C ARG A 72 2.07 2.93 -9.24
N ILE A 73 0.85 2.55 -8.87
CA ILE A 73 0.19 1.31 -9.26
C ILE A 73 0.05 1.26 -10.79
N GLU A 74 -0.43 2.34 -11.40
CA GLU A 74 -0.60 2.46 -12.85
C GLU A 74 0.74 2.28 -13.59
N LYS A 75 1.83 2.85 -13.08
CA LYS A 75 3.18 2.70 -13.67
C LYS A 75 3.72 1.27 -13.62
N VAL A 76 3.29 0.47 -12.65
CA VAL A 76 3.70 -0.92 -12.49
C VAL A 76 2.85 -1.85 -13.36
N GLY A 77 1.58 -1.51 -13.58
CA GLY A 77 0.67 -2.25 -14.45
C GLY A 77 0.24 -3.58 -13.85
N ALA A 78 0.32 -4.67 -14.63
CA ALA A 78 -0.21 -5.98 -14.25
C ALA A 78 0.38 -6.54 -12.93
N ASP A 79 1.63 -6.20 -12.60
CA ASP A 79 2.26 -6.65 -11.35
C ASP A 79 1.61 -6.00 -10.13
N ALA A 80 1.15 -4.75 -10.26
CA ALA A 80 0.43 -4.08 -9.20
C ALA A 80 -1.01 -4.58 -9.08
N LEU A 81 -1.64 -5.05 -10.16
CA LEU A 81 -2.95 -5.72 -10.05
C LEU A 81 -2.87 -7.02 -9.23
N MET A 82 -1.81 -7.82 -9.42
CA MET A 82 -1.59 -9.01 -8.59
C MET A 82 -1.34 -8.64 -7.12
N MET A 83 -0.60 -7.55 -6.89
CA MET A 83 -0.35 -7.01 -5.56
C MET A 83 -1.65 -6.51 -4.90
N GLU A 84 -2.46 -5.73 -5.63
CA GLU A 84 -3.76 -5.25 -5.16
C GLU A 84 -4.69 -6.42 -4.83
N PHE A 85 -4.77 -7.43 -5.70
CA PHE A 85 -5.60 -8.61 -5.46
C PHE A 85 -5.17 -9.37 -4.20
N LEU A 86 -3.86 -9.53 -3.97
CA LEU A 86 -3.34 -10.18 -2.78
C LEU A 86 -3.71 -9.42 -1.50
N TYR A 87 -3.59 -8.09 -1.49
CA TYR A 87 -3.80 -7.29 -0.28
C TYR A 87 -5.22 -6.73 -0.12
N ALA A 88 -6.09 -6.87 -1.12
CA ALA A 88 -7.48 -6.39 -1.05
C ALA A 88 -8.30 -7.08 0.04
N PHE A 89 -7.96 -8.31 0.41
CA PHE A 89 -8.79 -9.15 1.28
C PHE A 89 -8.10 -9.68 2.54
N GLU A 90 -6.92 -9.16 2.94
CA GLU A 90 -6.09 -9.70 4.03
C GLU A 90 -6.22 -11.24 4.14
N PRO A 91 -5.75 -11.99 3.13
CA PRO A 91 -6.05 -13.40 3.06
C PRO A 91 -5.47 -14.12 4.27
N ALA A 92 -6.29 -14.99 4.88
CA ALA A 92 -5.84 -15.90 5.93
C ALA A 92 -4.70 -16.81 5.44
N ASP A 93 -4.56 -16.99 4.11
CA ASP A 93 -3.49 -17.74 3.46
C ASP A 93 -3.01 -17.02 2.18
N GLU A 94 -1.91 -16.27 2.30
CA GLU A 94 -1.26 -15.62 1.15
C GLU A 94 -0.77 -16.65 0.11
N ASN A 95 -0.33 -17.83 0.54
CA ASN A 95 0.23 -18.84 -0.37
C ASN A 95 -0.86 -19.40 -1.27
N PHE A 96 -2.05 -19.67 -0.71
CA PHE A 96 -3.20 -20.12 -1.49
C PHE A 96 -3.53 -19.14 -2.63
N ILE A 97 -3.55 -17.83 -2.36
CA ILE A 97 -3.83 -16.83 -3.40
C ILE A 97 -2.72 -16.78 -4.44
N ILE A 98 -1.45 -16.83 -4.02
CA ILE A 98 -0.30 -16.86 -4.94
C ILE A 98 -0.34 -18.10 -5.84
N GLU A 99 -0.66 -19.27 -5.29
CA GLU A 99 -0.84 -20.51 -6.04
C GLU A 99 -1.97 -20.41 -7.05
N HIS A 100 -3.11 -19.84 -6.65
CA HIS A 100 -4.24 -19.65 -7.55
C HIS A 100 -3.91 -18.68 -8.70
N MET A 101 -3.23 -17.56 -8.40
CA MET A 101 -2.77 -16.62 -9.43
C MET A 101 -1.76 -17.28 -10.38
N ALA A 102 -0.84 -18.09 -9.86
CA ALA A 102 0.14 -18.83 -10.65
C ALA A 102 -0.54 -19.79 -11.64
N GLN A 103 -1.59 -20.50 -11.20
CA GLN A 103 -2.39 -21.38 -12.05
C GLN A 103 -3.13 -20.59 -13.14
N CYS A 104 -3.82 -19.52 -12.77
CA CYS A 104 -4.59 -18.70 -13.72
C CYS A 104 -3.73 -18.01 -14.78
N LEU A 105 -2.50 -17.63 -14.42
CA LEU A 105 -1.57 -16.93 -15.31
C LEU A 105 -0.59 -17.86 -16.02
N ASN A 106 -0.62 -19.17 -15.73
CA ASN A 106 0.34 -20.16 -16.22
C ASN A 106 1.80 -19.76 -15.91
N LEU A 107 2.06 -19.31 -14.69
CA LEU A 107 3.37 -18.91 -14.18
C LEU A 107 3.77 -19.80 -12.99
N SER A 108 5.05 -19.75 -12.61
CA SER A 108 5.47 -20.37 -11.36
C SER A 108 5.04 -19.53 -10.14
N THR A 109 4.77 -20.18 -9.00
CA THR A 109 4.48 -19.49 -7.73
C THR A 109 5.60 -18.53 -7.32
N LYS A 110 6.86 -18.95 -7.54
CA LYS A 110 8.05 -18.12 -7.30
C LYS A 110 8.04 -16.84 -8.13
N GLU A 111 7.66 -16.94 -9.39
CA GLU A 111 7.59 -15.79 -10.29
C GLU A 111 6.49 -14.82 -9.88
N VAL A 112 5.29 -15.32 -9.57
CA VAL A 112 4.18 -14.48 -9.09
C VAL A 112 4.56 -13.77 -7.78
N ALA A 113 5.10 -14.51 -6.81
CA ALA A 113 5.56 -13.94 -5.54
C ALA A 113 6.64 -12.87 -5.74
N GLN A 114 7.57 -13.09 -6.67
CA GLN A 114 8.62 -12.12 -6.98
C GLN A 114 8.06 -10.86 -7.67
N ARG A 115 7.10 -11.00 -8.60
CA ARG A 115 6.44 -9.87 -9.26
C ARG A 115 5.65 -9.03 -8.27
N ILE A 116 4.88 -9.65 -7.38
CA ILE A 116 4.14 -8.96 -6.31
C ILE A 116 5.11 -8.22 -5.37
N ARG A 117 6.21 -8.88 -4.98
CA ARG A 117 7.23 -8.26 -4.14
C ARG A 117 7.84 -7.03 -4.83
N ASN A 118 8.22 -7.15 -6.09
CA ASN A 118 8.78 -6.04 -6.86
C ASN A 118 7.80 -4.87 -6.96
N ALA A 119 6.51 -5.15 -7.24
CA ALA A 119 5.45 -4.16 -7.26
C ALA A 119 5.35 -3.42 -5.91
N LEU A 120 5.27 -4.17 -4.81
CA LEU A 120 5.17 -3.59 -3.46
C LEU A 120 6.34 -2.67 -3.14
N TYR A 121 7.58 -3.09 -3.46
CA TYR A 121 8.76 -2.28 -3.20
C TYR A 121 8.79 -1.01 -4.06
N TYR A 122 8.43 -1.12 -5.34
CA TYR A 122 8.36 0.04 -6.23
C TYR A 122 7.29 1.03 -5.77
N VAL A 123 6.09 0.53 -5.42
CA VAL A 123 4.97 1.36 -4.94
C VAL A 123 5.31 2.01 -3.60
N SER A 124 5.97 1.31 -2.68
CA SER A 124 6.42 1.92 -1.43
C SER A 124 7.51 3.00 -1.68
N GLY A 125 8.19 2.95 -2.82
CA GLY A 125 9.27 3.90 -3.15
C GLY A 125 10.53 3.64 -2.32
N ALA A 126 10.67 2.44 -1.74
CA ALA A 126 11.93 2.01 -1.15
C ALA A 126 12.98 1.93 -2.26
N ASP A 127 14.13 2.57 -2.05
CA ASP A 127 15.26 2.55 -2.99
C ASP A 127 15.01 3.14 -4.39
N ARG A 128 14.05 4.07 -4.54
CA ARG A 128 13.71 4.69 -5.83
C ARG A 128 14.79 5.67 -6.32
N LYS A 129 15.93 5.13 -6.77
CA LYS A 129 16.90 5.81 -7.64
C LYS A 129 16.49 5.71 -9.12
N THR A 130 15.61 4.76 -9.46
CA THR A 130 15.13 4.48 -10.81
C THR A 130 13.76 5.12 -11.05
N THR A 131 13.62 5.79 -12.19
CA THR A 131 12.40 6.53 -12.58
C THR A 131 11.31 5.60 -13.14
N SER A 132 11.67 4.49 -13.78
CA SER A 132 10.72 3.54 -14.39
C SER A 132 10.68 2.18 -13.66
N TYR A 133 9.54 1.50 -13.72
CA TYR A 133 9.39 0.15 -13.16
C TYR A 133 10.22 -0.89 -13.93
N ALA A 134 10.33 -0.74 -15.27
CA ALA A 134 11.15 -1.62 -16.09
C ALA A 134 12.64 -1.56 -15.68
N ASP A 135 13.16 -0.36 -15.40
CA ASP A 135 14.54 -0.19 -14.93
C ASP A 135 14.72 -0.70 -13.51
N TYR A 136 13.70 -0.57 -12.66
CA TYR A 136 13.68 -1.16 -11.32
C TYR A 136 13.83 -2.68 -11.36
N VAL A 137 13.08 -3.36 -12.24
CA VAL A 137 13.17 -4.82 -12.41
C VAL A 137 14.52 -5.24 -13.02
N LYS A 138 14.97 -4.56 -14.09
CA LYS A 138 16.25 -4.83 -14.78
C LYS A 138 17.48 -4.55 -13.91
N GLY A 139 17.38 -3.52 -13.06
CA GLY A 139 18.44 -3.11 -12.14
C GLY A 139 18.80 -4.21 -11.14
N GLY A 140 17.98 -5.26 -11.04
CA GLY A 140 18.28 -6.48 -10.31
C GLY A 140 18.75 -6.13 -8.93
N HIS A 141 17.88 -5.57 -8.09
CA HIS A 141 18.19 -5.27 -6.69
C HIS A 141 18.72 -6.56 -6.03
N LYS A 142 20.05 -6.72 -6.09
CA LYS A 142 20.89 -7.84 -5.60
C LYS A 142 20.85 -7.96 -4.07
N TYR A 143 19.95 -7.23 -3.41
CA TYR A 143 19.78 -7.15 -1.97
C TYR A 143 18.50 -7.83 -1.47
N LEU A 144 17.73 -8.48 -2.35
CA LEU A 144 16.73 -9.45 -1.93
C LEU A 144 17.41 -10.77 -1.50
N ARG A 145 18.35 -10.71 -0.55
CA ARG A 145 18.71 -11.90 0.21
C ARG A 145 17.54 -12.20 1.11
N LEU A 146 16.96 -13.39 0.91
CA LEU A 146 16.05 -14.03 1.85
C LEU A 146 16.68 -13.93 3.25
N ALA A 147 16.08 -13.14 4.12
CA ALA A 147 16.25 -13.25 5.55
C ALA A 147 15.19 -14.24 6.07
#